data_AF-A0A142L3L0-F1
#
_entry.id   AF-A0A142L3L0-F1
#
_cell.length_a   1.000
_cell.length_b   1.000
_cell.length_c   1.000
_cell.angle_alpha   90.00
_cell.angle_beta   90.00
_cell.angle_gamma   90.00
#
_symmetry.space_group_name_H-M   'P 1'
#
loop_
_entity.id
_entity.type
_entity.pdbx_description
1 polymer ?
#
loop_
_entity_poly.entity_id
_entity_poly.type
_entity_poly.pdbx_seq_one_letter_code
_entity_poly.pdbx_strand_id
1 'polypeptide(L)'
;MMIKRIKSHKVLADFVEDTCCENEICVTFDDGISSSDYVIIKVDNYYNSLNIEERPASIDCLIIRKCIKTGYGLTLVELKKTDTGKGFEVENMQEKFKTTLYDFMKNRFKNPLDINYSEIKLFFVSRQEIHKRDLGLKMEVLINTRFRFNDRTLMIIPKMPTPTIKNCYS
;
A
#
# COMPACT_ATOMS: atom_id res chain seq x y z
N MET A 1 -10.06 0.60 -19.63
CA MET A 1 -9.84 1.29 -18.33
C MET A 1 -8.84 0.51 -17.48
N MET A 2 -7.98 1.18 -16.70
CA MET A 2 -6.81 0.59 -16.03
C MET A 2 -7.18 -0.56 -15.09
N ILE A 3 -8.21 -0.39 -14.27
CA ILE A 3 -8.69 -1.42 -13.35
C ILE A 3 -9.02 -2.73 -14.09
N LYS A 4 -9.75 -2.64 -15.22
CA LYS A 4 -10.03 -3.81 -16.06
C LYS A 4 -8.76 -4.46 -16.59
N ARG A 5 -7.75 -3.67 -16.98
CA ARG A 5 -6.45 -4.18 -17.46
C ARG A 5 -5.67 -4.91 -16.38
N ILE A 6 -5.76 -4.47 -15.12
CA ILE A 6 -5.14 -5.15 -13.97
C ILE A 6 -5.88 -6.47 -13.71
N LYS A 7 -7.22 -6.43 -13.62
CA LYS A 7 -8.06 -7.61 -13.36
C LYS A 7 -7.97 -8.68 -14.46
N SER A 8 -7.55 -8.31 -15.68
CA SER A 8 -7.30 -9.27 -16.78
C SER A 8 -5.81 -9.45 -17.11
N HIS A 9 -4.90 -8.95 -16.28
CA HIS A 9 -3.47 -9.09 -16.49
C HIS A 9 -3.02 -10.52 -16.18
N LYS A 10 -2.20 -11.12 -17.06
CA LYS A 10 -1.77 -12.53 -16.97
C LYS A 10 -1.19 -12.96 -15.62
N VAL A 11 -0.60 -12.03 -14.89
CA VAL A 11 0.04 -12.30 -13.58
C VAL A 11 -0.62 -11.53 -12.45
N LEU A 12 -1.08 -10.29 -12.67
CA LEU A 12 -1.59 -9.49 -11.55
C LEU A 12 -2.96 -9.98 -11.10
N ALA A 13 -3.75 -10.56 -12.01
CA ALA A 13 -5.08 -11.07 -11.71
C ALA A 13 -5.06 -12.12 -10.59
N ASP A 14 -4.00 -12.93 -10.52
CA ASP A 14 -3.84 -13.98 -9.49
C ASP A 14 -3.59 -13.41 -8.08
N PHE A 15 -3.27 -12.12 -7.98
CA PHE A 15 -3.03 -11.42 -6.71
C PHE A 15 -4.06 -10.32 -6.46
N VAL A 16 -5.13 -10.25 -7.26
CA VAL A 16 -6.26 -9.35 -6.99
C VAL A 16 -7.15 -9.96 -5.93
N GLU A 17 -7.45 -9.17 -4.90
CA GLU A 17 -8.35 -9.57 -3.81
C GLU A 17 -9.50 -8.59 -3.66
N ASP A 18 -10.55 -9.03 -2.95
CA ASP A 18 -11.69 -8.19 -2.59
C ASP A 18 -11.44 -7.34 -1.34
N THR A 19 -10.49 -7.74 -0.49
CA THR A 19 -10.20 -7.06 0.78
C THR A 19 -8.71 -6.87 1.01
N CYS A 20 -8.39 -5.83 1.80
CA CYS A 20 -7.06 -5.66 2.40
C CYS A 20 -7.21 -5.76 3.91
N CYS A 21 -7.12 -6.98 4.43
CA CYS A 21 -7.36 -7.31 5.82
C CYS A 21 -6.33 -8.32 6.32
N GLU A 22 -5.82 -8.11 7.53
CA GLU A 22 -5.05 -9.11 8.26
C GLU A 22 -5.21 -8.91 9.77
N ASN A 23 -5.42 -9.99 10.53
CA ASN A 23 -5.58 -9.95 12.00
C ASN A 23 -6.56 -8.86 12.47
N GLU A 24 -7.75 -8.80 11.85
CA GLU A 24 -8.81 -7.82 12.13
C GLU A 24 -8.42 -6.33 11.90
N ILE A 25 -7.28 -6.06 11.25
CA ILE A 25 -6.91 -4.74 10.74
C ILE A 25 -7.28 -4.72 9.27
N CYS A 26 -8.25 -3.87 8.93
CA CYS A 26 -8.86 -3.84 7.62
C CYS A 26 -8.90 -2.43 7.06
N VAL A 27 -8.49 -2.28 5.82
CA VAL A 27 -8.77 -1.06 5.07
C VAL A 27 -10.18 -1.15 4.49
N THR A 28 -11.00 -0.15 4.77
CA THR A 28 -12.37 -0.05 4.24
C THR A 28 -12.44 1.01 3.14
N PHE A 29 -13.55 1.04 2.41
CA PHE A 29 -13.83 2.07 1.41
C PHE A 29 -15.04 2.88 1.84
N ASP A 30 -15.05 4.15 1.47
CA ASP A 30 -16.22 5.02 1.62
C ASP A 30 -17.39 4.44 0.79
N ASP A 31 -18.62 4.47 1.33
CA ASP A 31 -19.82 3.91 0.69
C ASP A 31 -20.07 4.49 -0.72
N GLY A 32 -19.56 5.69 -0.99
CA GLY A 32 -19.62 6.31 -2.31
C GLY A 32 -18.65 5.72 -3.36
N ILE A 33 -17.87 4.69 -3.03
CA ILE A 33 -16.91 4.05 -3.95
C ILE A 33 -17.38 2.65 -4.34
N SER A 34 -17.76 2.47 -5.60
CA SER A 34 -18.12 1.16 -6.14
C SER A 34 -16.92 0.20 -6.20
N SER A 35 -17.15 -1.09 -5.97
CA SER A 35 -16.15 -2.16 -6.15
C SER A 35 -15.66 -2.32 -7.59
N SER A 36 -16.40 -1.77 -8.57
CA SER A 36 -15.95 -1.68 -9.95
C SER A 36 -14.91 -0.58 -10.18
N ASP A 37 -14.83 0.40 -9.26
CA ASP A 37 -13.98 1.59 -9.35
C ASP A 37 -12.71 1.47 -8.52
N TYR A 38 -12.43 0.32 -7.94
CA TYR A 38 -11.11 0.01 -7.38
C TYR A 38 -10.63 -1.42 -7.69
N VAL A 39 -9.35 -1.63 -7.41
CA VAL A 39 -8.71 -2.94 -7.36
C VAL A 39 -7.72 -2.96 -6.20
N ILE A 40 -7.67 -4.07 -5.50
CA ILE A 40 -6.72 -4.35 -4.43
C ILE A 40 -5.80 -5.45 -4.94
N ILE A 41 -4.48 -5.26 -4.80
CA ILE A 41 -3.48 -6.23 -5.19
C ILE A 41 -2.67 -6.61 -3.96
N LYS A 42 -2.61 -7.89 -3.59
CA LYS A 42 -1.78 -8.41 -2.50
C LYS A 42 -0.33 -8.57 -2.96
N VAL A 43 0.47 -7.54 -2.70
CA VAL A 43 1.87 -7.46 -3.17
C VAL A 43 2.75 -8.48 -2.45
N ASP A 44 2.50 -8.69 -1.15
CA ASP A 44 3.10 -9.75 -0.35
C ASP A 44 2.86 -11.14 -0.94
N ASN A 45 1.63 -11.46 -1.38
CA ASN A 45 1.32 -12.73 -2.01
C ASN A 45 2.13 -12.94 -3.29
N TYR A 46 2.34 -11.88 -4.09
CA TYR A 46 3.20 -11.95 -5.27
C TYR A 46 4.63 -12.35 -4.90
N TYR A 47 5.29 -11.62 -4.00
CA TYR A 47 6.68 -11.94 -3.64
C TYR A 47 6.80 -13.29 -2.92
N ASN A 48 5.80 -13.67 -2.13
CA ASN A 48 5.74 -14.98 -1.49
C ASN A 48 5.60 -16.14 -2.50
N SER A 49 5.07 -15.88 -3.69
CA SER A 49 4.91 -16.90 -4.75
C SER A 49 6.19 -17.16 -5.56
N LEU A 50 7.23 -16.33 -5.45
CA LEU A 50 8.40 -16.38 -6.34
C LEU A 50 9.35 -17.57 -6.09
N ASN A 51 9.13 -18.38 -5.06
CA ASN A 51 9.99 -19.53 -4.71
C ASN A 51 11.49 -19.20 -4.69
N ILE A 52 11.83 -18.05 -4.11
CA ILE A 52 13.21 -17.57 -3.92
C ILE A 52 13.60 -17.68 -2.44
N GLU A 53 14.90 -17.87 -2.20
CA GLU A 53 15.46 -18.05 -0.86
C GLU A 53 15.26 -16.80 0.01
N GLU A 54 15.67 -15.63 -0.49
CA GLU A 54 15.46 -14.34 0.14
C GLU A 54 14.34 -13.57 -0.56
N ARG A 55 13.23 -13.39 0.15
CA ARG A 55 12.05 -12.67 -0.38
C ARG A 55 12.20 -11.16 -0.15
N PRO A 56 12.02 -10.33 -1.20
CA PRO A 56 11.98 -8.89 -1.03
C PRO A 56 10.90 -8.47 -0.03
N ALA A 57 11.22 -7.49 0.81
CA ALA A 57 10.25 -6.90 1.72
C ALA A 57 9.17 -6.18 0.90
N SER A 58 7.89 -6.43 1.17
CA SER A 58 6.80 -5.73 0.50
C SER A 58 5.68 -5.36 1.45
N ILE A 59 4.90 -4.38 1.01
CA ILE A 59 3.65 -4.00 1.67
C ILE A 59 2.57 -5.06 1.45
N ASP A 60 1.55 -5.10 2.31
CA ASP A 60 0.49 -6.10 2.22
C ASP A 60 -0.45 -5.86 1.03
N CYS A 61 -0.83 -4.61 0.74
CA CYS A 61 -1.79 -4.32 -0.33
C CYS A 61 -1.52 -3.04 -1.11
N LEU A 62 -1.60 -3.11 -2.44
CA LEU A 62 -1.65 -1.97 -3.33
C LEU A 62 -3.09 -1.72 -3.77
N ILE A 63 -3.64 -0.56 -3.43
CA ILE A 63 -5.01 -0.17 -3.78
C ILE A 63 -4.96 0.90 -4.86
N ILE A 64 -5.63 0.65 -5.98
CA ILE A 64 -5.81 1.62 -7.06
C ILE A 64 -7.30 1.89 -7.19
N ARG A 65 -7.69 3.17 -7.16
CA ARG A 65 -9.08 3.59 -7.30
C ARG A 65 -9.24 4.67 -8.35
N LYS A 66 -10.36 4.67 -9.05
CA LYS A 66 -10.72 5.72 -10.00
C LYS A 66 -11.08 7.00 -9.23
N CYS A 67 -10.60 8.16 -9.69
CA CYS A 67 -11.00 9.44 -9.11
C CYS A 67 -12.26 9.99 -9.79
N ILE A 68 -13.02 10.81 -9.06
CA ILE A 68 -14.33 11.30 -9.49
C ILE A 68 -14.26 12.07 -10.82
N LYS A 69 -13.30 12.99 -10.96
CA LYS A 69 -13.14 13.75 -12.20
C LYS A 69 -12.29 12.98 -13.21
N THR A 70 -11.03 12.71 -12.88
CA THR A 70 -10.05 12.15 -13.82
C THR A 70 -8.93 11.36 -13.15
N GLY A 71 -8.40 10.35 -13.86
CA GLY A 71 -7.24 9.59 -13.42
C GLY A 71 -7.53 8.59 -12.29
N TYR A 72 -6.48 8.23 -11.57
CA TYR A 72 -6.51 7.20 -10.54
C TYR A 72 -5.75 7.65 -9.29
N GLY A 73 -6.27 7.30 -8.13
CA GLY A 73 -5.59 7.42 -6.85
C GLY A 73 -4.92 6.10 -6.47
N LEU A 74 -3.74 6.20 -5.87
CA LEU A 74 -2.93 5.08 -5.40
C LEU A 74 -2.82 5.10 -3.88
N THR A 75 -2.93 3.94 -3.25
CA THR A 75 -2.64 3.79 -1.82
C THR A 75 -1.88 2.49 -1.59
N LEU A 76 -0.65 2.60 -1.10
CA LEU A 76 0.14 1.46 -0.61
C LEU A 76 -0.21 1.27 0.86
N VAL A 77 -0.51 0.05 1.28
CA VAL A 77 -0.95 -0.27 2.64
C VAL A 77 -0.04 -1.35 3.22
N GLU A 78 0.58 -1.02 4.35
CA GLU A 78 1.24 -1.96 5.26
C GLU A 78 0.40 -2.09 6.54
N LEU A 79 0.03 -3.32 6.91
CA LEU A 79 -0.75 -3.70 8.08
C LEU A 79 0.18 -4.28 9.15
N LYS A 80 0.27 -3.62 10.30
CA LYS A 80 1.10 -4.09 11.42
C LYS A 80 0.43 -5.27 12.13
N LYS A 81 1.04 -6.45 12.00
CA LYS A 81 0.50 -7.73 12.53
C LYS A 81 0.53 -7.88 14.07
N THR A 82 1.39 -7.15 14.80
CA THR A 82 1.63 -7.39 16.23
C THR A 82 1.34 -6.18 17.12
N ASP A 83 0.66 -6.43 18.24
CA ASP A 83 0.36 -5.43 19.29
C ASP A 83 1.56 -5.07 20.17
N THR A 84 2.72 -5.72 19.97
CA THR A 84 3.98 -5.39 20.67
C THR A 84 4.94 -4.63 19.76
N GLY A 85 5.74 -3.72 20.33
CA GLY A 85 6.82 -3.02 19.60
C GLY A 85 8.03 -3.89 19.25
N LYS A 86 8.09 -5.13 19.76
CA LYS A 86 9.11 -6.12 19.40
C LYS A 86 8.99 -6.47 17.91
N GLY A 87 10.11 -6.42 17.18
CA GLY A 87 10.15 -6.63 15.73
C GLY A 87 9.77 -5.42 14.87
N PHE A 88 9.54 -4.23 15.46
CA PHE A 88 9.38 -3.00 14.68
C PHE A 88 10.74 -2.44 14.27
N GLU A 89 11.11 -2.72 13.01
CA GLU A 89 12.32 -2.26 12.37
C GLU A 89 11.98 -1.22 11.30
N VAL A 90 12.43 0.01 11.53
CA VAL A 90 12.14 1.15 10.65
C VAL A 90 12.68 0.90 9.25
N GLU A 91 13.89 0.35 9.14
CA GLU A 91 14.53 0.04 7.86
C GLU A 91 13.72 -0.97 7.05
N ASN A 92 13.27 -2.06 7.67
CA ASN A 92 12.40 -3.03 7.02
C ASN A 92 11.09 -2.38 6.51
N MET A 93 10.45 -1.52 7.31
CA MET A 93 9.25 -0.80 6.89
C MET A 93 9.50 0.14 5.72
N GLN A 94 10.62 0.87 5.73
CA GLN A 94 11.01 1.70 4.59
C GLN A 94 11.25 0.85 3.34
N GLU A 95 11.90 -0.30 3.50
CA GLU A 95 12.23 -1.20 2.40
C GLU A 95 10.97 -1.76 1.74
N LYS A 96 9.95 -2.13 2.53
CA LYS A 96 8.64 -2.56 2.00
C LYS A 96 8.03 -1.56 1.01
N PHE A 97 8.02 -0.27 1.37
CA PHE A 97 7.52 0.79 0.48
C PHE A 97 8.45 1.00 -0.72
N LYS A 98 9.77 1.00 -0.53
CA LYS A 98 10.75 1.16 -1.63
C LYS A 98 10.62 0.03 -2.65
N THR A 99 10.70 -1.21 -2.21
CA THR A 99 10.57 -2.40 -3.08
C THR A 99 9.25 -2.37 -3.85
N THR A 100 8.15 -1.97 -3.21
CA THR A 100 6.86 -1.87 -3.92
C THR A 100 6.87 -0.75 -4.97
N LEU A 101 7.37 0.44 -4.65
CA LEU A 101 7.41 1.56 -5.60
C LEU A 101 8.37 1.29 -6.77
N TYR A 102 9.59 0.83 -6.47
CA TYR A 102 10.67 0.80 -7.47
C TYR A 102 10.85 -0.57 -8.15
N ASP A 103 10.58 -1.68 -7.47
CA ASP A 103 10.66 -3.00 -8.10
C ASP A 103 9.30 -3.42 -8.64
N PHE A 104 8.29 -3.53 -7.76
CA PHE A 104 6.98 -4.05 -8.15
C PHE A 104 6.31 -3.16 -9.21
N MET A 105 6.17 -1.86 -8.92
CA MET A 105 5.45 -0.94 -9.81
C MET A 105 6.27 -0.46 -11.01
N LYS A 106 7.54 -0.11 -10.82
CA LYS A 106 8.37 0.54 -11.85
C LYS A 106 9.11 -0.44 -12.76
N ASN A 107 9.45 -1.62 -12.27
CA ASN A 107 10.19 -2.61 -13.04
C ASN A 107 9.24 -3.73 -13.51
N ARG A 108 8.73 -4.53 -12.56
CA ARG A 108 8.02 -5.78 -12.86
C ARG A 108 6.67 -5.55 -13.56
N PHE A 109 5.88 -4.63 -13.02
CA PHE A 109 4.53 -4.33 -13.49
C PHE A 109 4.39 -2.90 -14.01
N LYS A 110 5.49 -2.35 -14.57
CA LYS A 110 5.53 -1.03 -15.19
C LYS A 110 4.32 -0.76 -16.08
N ASN A 111 3.95 -1.75 -16.88
CA ASN A 111 2.66 -1.79 -17.55
C ASN A 111 1.82 -2.86 -16.85
N PRO A 112 0.71 -2.54 -16.17
CA PRO A 112 -0.08 -1.30 -16.27
C PRO A 112 0.13 -0.26 -15.15
N LEU A 113 1.07 -0.43 -14.23
CA LEU A 113 1.09 0.33 -12.96
C LEU A 113 1.88 1.65 -12.97
N ASP A 114 2.82 1.85 -13.90
CA ASP A 114 3.62 3.08 -13.98
C ASP A 114 2.89 4.15 -14.80
N ILE A 115 1.94 4.82 -14.14
CA ILE A 115 1.16 5.92 -14.70
C ILE A 115 1.26 7.16 -13.81
N ASN A 116 0.78 8.29 -14.32
CA ASN A 116 0.60 9.48 -13.50
C ASN A 116 -0.67 9.35 -12.65
N TYR A 117 -0.52 9.07 -11.36
CA TYR A 117 -1.62 9.02 -10.40
C TYR A 117 -1.99 10.41 -9.91
N SER A 118 -3.28 10.71 -9.78
CA SER A 118 -3.77 11.98 -9.26
C SER A 118 -3.34 12.17 -7.80
N GLU A 119 -3.37 11.09 -7.02
CA GLU A 119 -2.97 11.06 -5.60
C GLU A 119 -2.17 9.78 -5.33
N ILE A 120 -1.15 9.87 -4.46
CA ILE A 120 -0.42 8.70 -3.95
C ILE A 120 -0.32 8.81 -2.42
N LYS A 121 -0.71 7.76 -1.72
CA LYS A 121 -0.65 7.66 -0.26
C LYS A 121 0.11 6.41 0.17
N LEU A 122 0.94 6.54 1.20
CA LEU A 122 1.64 5.41 1.82
C LEU A 122 1.07 5.24 3.23
N PHE A 123 0.28 4.21 3.47
CA PHE A 123 -0.39 3.95 4.74
C PHE A 123 0.36 2.91 5.54
N PHE A 124 0.68 3.26 6.79
CA PHE A 124 1.08 2.31 7.81
C PHE A 124 -0.06 2.17 8.82
N VAL A 125 -0.73 1.03 8.83
CA VAL A 125 -1.94 0.79 9.61
C VAL A 125 -1.61 -0.06 10.82
N SER A 126 -1.94 0.41 12.02
CA SER A 126 -1.60 -0.26 13.27
C SER A 126 -2.68 -0.04 14.32
N ARG A 127 -2.83 -0.99 15.25
CA ARG A 127 -3.65 -0.84 16.47
C ARG A 127 -2.96 -0.03 17.56
N GLN A 128 -1.64 0.11 17.49
CA GLN A 128 -0.88 0.83 18.48
C GLN A 128 -1.04 2.34 18.29
N GLU A 129 -1.56 3.01 19.32
CA GLU A 129 -1.50 4.47 19.40
C GLU A 129 -0.04 4.92 19.33
N ILE A 130 0.21 5.89 18.44
CA ILE A 130 1.54 6.38 18.05
C ILE A 130 2.29 7.01 19.26
N HIS A 131 1.61 7.23 20.39
CA HIS A 131 2.10 7.99 21.54
C HIS A 131 2.70 7.17 22.71
N LYS A 132 2.89 5.83 22.59
CA LYS A 132 3.63 5.06 23.60
C LYS A 132 5.15 5.24 23.44
N ARG A 133 5.84 5.67 24.52
CA ARG A 133 7.20 6.28 24.53
C ARG A 133 8.28 5.61 23.66
N ASP A 134 8.45 4.29 23.67
CA ASP A 134 9.50 3.63 22.88
C ASP A 134 9.14 3.45 21.40
N LEU A 135 7.85 3.38 21.07
CA LEU A 135 7.37 3.34 19.70
C LEU A 135 7.43 4.73 19.06
N GLY A 136 7.29 5.78 19.87
CA GLY A 136 7.22 7.18 19.43
C GLY A 136 8.39 7.60 18.56
N LEU A 137 9.63 7.37 19.00
CA LEU A 137 10.83 7.77 18.24
C LEU A 137 10.97 7.00 16.92
N LYS A 138 10.79 5.67 16.94
CA LYS A 138 10.86 4.87 15.70
C LYS A 138 9.75 5.25 14.72
N MET A 139 8.55 5.53 15.23
CA MET A 139 7.44 6.03 14.42
C MET A 139 7.72 7.42 13.87
N GLU A 140 8.31 8.31 14.65
CA GLU A 140 8.71 9.64 14.21
C GLU A 140 9.71 9.58 13.06
N VAL A 141 10.72 8.70 13.15
CA VAL A 141 11.65 8.45 12.03
C VAL A 141 10.90 7.91 10.82
N LEU A 142 9.99 6.96 11.00
CA LEU A 142 9.24 6.36 9.89
C LEU A 142 8.37 7.39 9.16
N ILE A 143 7.58 8.21 9.87
CA ILE A 143 6.69 9.21 9.25
C ILE A 143 7.47 10.39 8.66
N ASN A 144 8.68 10.66 9.17
CA ASN A 144 9.58 11.67 8.60
C ASN A 144 10.42 11.15 7.43
N THR A 145 10.31 9.87 7.09
CA THR A 145 10.97 9.33 5.90
C THR A 145 10.35 9.92 4.63
N ARG A 146 11.20 10.23 3.65
CA ARG A 146 10.81 10.79 2.36
C ARG A 146 11.14 9.80 1.24
N PHE A 147 10.15 9.49 0.41
CA PHE A 147 10.30 8.63 -0.76
C PHE A 147 10.14 9.49 -2.01
N ARG A 148 11.13 9.51 -2.90
CA ARG A 148 11.01 10.22 -4.20
C ARG A 148 10.44 9.28 -5.24
N PHE A 149 9.20 9.46 -5.62
CA PHE A 149 8.55 8.63 -6.62
C PHE A 149 8.05 9.51 -7.76
N ASN A 150 8.61 9.33 -8.95
CA ASN A 150 8.49 10.26 -10.07
C ASN A 150 8.93 11.67 -9.64
N ASP A 151 8.10 12.67 -9.92
CA ASP A 151 8.23 14.07 -9.56
C ASP A 151 7.71 14.40 -8.14
N ARG A 152 7.29 13.38 -7.36
CA ARG A 152 6.64 13.57 -6.05
C ARG A 152 7.53 13.12 -4.91
N THR A 153 7.43 13.85 -3.80
CA THR A 153 7.96 13.42 -2.50
C THR A 153 6.81 12.87 -1.66
N LEU A 154 6.88 11.60 -1.31
CA LEU A 154 5.86 10.88 -0.54
C LEU A 154 6.34 10.68 0.90
N MET A 155 5.38 10.59 1.82
CA MET A 155 5.59 10.34 3.25
C MET A 155 4.68 9.22 3.70
N ILE A 156 5.12 8.48 4.72
CA ILE A 156 4.29 7.47 5.38
C ILE A 156 3.29 8.16 6.29
N ILE A 157 2.02 7.79 6.12
CA ILE A 157 0.89 8.31 6.87
C ILE A 157 0.44 7.20 7.83
N PRO A 158 0.61 7.40 9.15
CA PRO A 158 0.16 6.41 10.11
C PRO A 158 -1.38 6.45 10.22
N LYS A 159 -1.99 5.28 10.36
CA LYS A 159 -3.44 5.09 10.46
C LYS A 159 -3.79 4.11 11.58
N MET A 160 -4.90 4.41 12.28
CA MET A 160 -5.49 3.54 13.31
C MET A 160 -6.61 2.71 12.69
N PRO A 161 -6.87 1.51 13.22
CA PRO A 161 -6.64 0.25 12.51
C PRO A 161 -7.61 -0.04 11.37
N THR A 162 -8.69 0.72 11.27
CA THR A 162 -9.71 0.57 10.24
C THR A 162 -9.83 1.82 9.38
N PRO A 163 -8.75 2.26 8.69
CA PRO A 163 -8.82 3.46 7.89
C PRO A 163 -9.74 3.25 6.69
N THR A 164 -10.56 4.27 6.43
CA THR A 164 -11.43 4.31 5.25
C THR A 164 -10.74 5.05 4.11
N ILE A 165 -10.64 4.39 2.96
CA ILE A 165 -10.21 4.97 1.70
C ILE A 165 -11.32 5.88 1.21
N LYS A 166 -11.03 7.18 1.19
CA LYS A 166 -11.94 8.22 0.71
C LYS A 166 -11.85 8.37 -0.80
N ASN A 167 -12.91 8.91 -1.38
CA ASN A 167 -12.93 9.37 -2.75
C ASN A 167 -11.75 10.31 -3.02
N CYS A 168 -11.11 10.17 -4.19
CA CYS A 168 -10.17 11.16 -4.68
C CYS A 168 -10.88 12.14 -5.61
N TYR A 169 -10.70 13.42 -5.31
CA TYR A 169 -11.17 14.54 -6.10
C TYR A 169 -9.95 15.04 -6.86
N SER A 170 -9.87 14.79 -8.17
CA SER A 170 -8.82 15.38 -9.01
C SER A 170 -9.23 16.75 -9.54
#